data_AF-H6BRV2-F1
#
_entry.id   AF-H6BRV2-F1
#
_cell.length_a   1.000
_cell.length_b   1.000
_cell.length_c   1.000
_cell.angle_alpha   90.00
_cell.angle_beta   90.00
_cell.angle_gamma   90.00
#
_symmetry.space_group_name_H-M   'P 1'
#
loop_
_entity.id
_entity.type
_entity.pdbx_description
1 polymer ?
#
loop_
_entity_poly.entity_id
_entity_poly.type
_entity_poly.pdbx_seq_one_letter_code
_entity_poly.pdbx_strand_id
1 'polypeptide(L)'
;MATPLGDLEQLPGELRNIIYEALIQQRGTQLAYTSKQIYNEIIPYLEEKFVLGFHIDPADYSSVVRIINQSGRPWGTGNQNTFDARSPHINRSLEMPPIDKFKQVQFIIDAPNPKDPGQLVRAWYQVTRLLDAMLPRWCNPSELPQDQSDIEVPKGRRGSNLPAIEITFRESGERTWGGHGMLNHSVPSYEDWVENTHSVQISPDSRDSDLAVILTPFLRIRNAASLQVRLPAAASSDLHIRFIMNLLEERAGSDIPFGMDLHGQDDIADAECLTMQNTLHVWLDCLLDDLRGPTANLLRRDRFQYFCPEYEYKLGTCLQGFEDSRGRHGIGGLRSIDEDLWHHVVGQYFSRLAAAYKHQQMAHARYGKWNNFAKRNESQPEESFASGLWEKWYPRGIAAKSLNIGWKDHETLPWFWRAFPVADRRQATACTILGDFNAGCSDCVGNSRREDRMSSVLQWRLWAYMNGTLVAAEEED
;
A
#
# COMPACT_ATOMS: atom_id res chain seq x y z
N MET A 1 17.37 -45.94 -17.36
CA MET A 1 17.60 -44.84 -16.41
C MET A 1 16.72 -43.70 -16.87
N ALA A 2 15.87 -43.13 -16.01
CA ALA A 2 15.11 -41.93 -16.38
C ALA A 2 16.12 -40.78 -16.51
N THR A 3 16.08 -40.09 -17.64
CA THR A 3 16.98 -38.96 -17.87
C THR A 3 16.48 -37.74 -17.09
N PRO A 4 17.34 -36.77 -16.75
CA PRO A 4 16.94 -35.68 -15.86
C PRO A 4 15.90 -34.72 -16.47
N LEU A 5 15.66 -34.81 -17.78
CA LEU A 5 14.60 -34.09 -18.52
C LEU A 5 13.38 -34.98 -18.85
N GLY A 6 13.45 -36.29 -18.63
CA GLY A 6 12.44 -37.23 -19.10
C GLY A 6 12.24 -37.12 -20.62
N ASP A 7 10.99 -37.17 -21.06
CA ASP A 7 10.65 -37.11 -22.49
C ASP A 7 10.97 -35.75 -23.16
N LEU A 8 11.19 -34.68 -22.39
CA LEU A 8 11.62 -33.40 -22.96
C LEU A 8 13.00 -33.49 -23.61
N GLU A 9 13.85 -34.43 -23.17
CA GLU A 9 15.17 -34.62 -23.78
C GLU A 9 15.10 -35.06 -25.24
N GLN A 10 13.98 -35.69 -25.63
CA GLN A 10 13.75 -36.15 -27.01
C GLN A 10 13.54 -34.97 -27.97
N LEU A 11 13.22 -33.77 -27.45
CA LEU A 11 13.07 -32.56 -28.25
C LEU A 11 14.42 -31.88 -28.47
N PRO A 12 14.72 -31.35 -29.67
CA PRO A 12 15.84 -30.44 -29.88
C PRO A 12 15.80 -29.23 -28.94
N GLY A 13 16.97 -28.69 -28.59
CA GLY A 13 17.08 -27.57 -27.66
C GLY A 13 16.31 -26.33 -28.12
N GLU A 14 16.19 -26.12 -29.43
CA GLU A 14 15.43 -25.03 -30.05
C GLU A 14 13.93 -25.14 -29.74
N LEU A 15 13.36 -26.36 -29.84
CA LEU A 15 11.96 -26.58 -29.49
C LEU A 15 11.73 -26.43 -27.99
N ARG A 16 12.67 -26.90 -27.15
CA ARG A 16 12.61 -26.69 -25.70
C ARG A 16 12.63 -25.20 -25.36
N ASN A 17 13.46 -24.39 -26.02
CA ASN A 17 13.52 -22.95 -25.84
C ASN A 17 12.20 -22.26 -26.19
N ILE A 18 11.55 -22.65 -27.30
CA ILE A 18 10.23 -22.13 -27.67
C ILE A 18 9.18 -22.48 -26.61
N ILE A 19 9.23 -23.71 -26.08
CA ILE A 19 8.34 -24.16 -25.00
C ILE A 19 8.60 -23.33 -23.73
N TYR A 20 9.85 -23.15 -23.34
CA TYR A 20 10.23 -22.37 -22.15
C TYR A 20 9.78 -20.92 -22.28
N GLU A 21 10.00 -20.30 -23.44
CA GLU A 21 9.52 -18.95 -23.72
C GLU A 21 7.99 -18.87 -23.58
N ALA A 22 7.25 -19.77 -24.21
CA ALA A 22 5.79 -19.81 -24.11
C ALA A 22 5.31 -19.99 -22.65
N LEU A 23 5.96 -20.86 -21.88
CA LEU A 23 5.64 -21.10 -20.48
C LEU A 23 5.95 -19.89 -19.59
N ILE A 24 7.09 -19.24 -19.80
CA ILE A 24 7.45 -18.01 -19.09
C ILE A 24 6.40 -16.94 -19.37
N GLN A 25 5.95 -16.76 -20.61
CA GLN A 25 4.88 -15.79 -20.93
C GLN A 25 3.56 -16.09 -20.21
N GLN A 26 3.29 -17.36 -19.89
CA GLN A 26 2.11 -17.79 -19.15
C GLN A 26 2.31 -17.83 -17.62
N ARG A 27 3.42 -17.29 -17.11
CA ARG A 27 3.79 -17.36 -15.68
C ARG A 27 3.96 -18.81 -15.16
N GLY A 28 4.20 -19.75 -16.07
CA GLY A 28 4.47 -21.17 -15.81
C GLY A 28 5.88 -21.43 -15.26
N THR A 29 6.44 -20.51 -14.47
CA THR A 29 7.80 -20.63 -13.90
C THR A 29 7.93 -21.81 -12.94
N GLN A 30 6.82 -22.40 -12.51
CA GLN A 30 6.79 -23.62 -11.70
C GLN A 30 7.49 -24.81 -12.36
N LEU A 31 7.57 -24.84 -13.70
CA LEU A 31 8.30 -25.88 -14.41
C LEU A 31 9.78 -25.90 -14.01
N ALA A 32 10.38 -24.74 -13.72
CA ALA A 32 11.77 -24.66 -13.27
C ALA A 32 12.01 -25.39 -11.94
N TYR A 33 10.97 -25.65 -11.14
CA TYR A 33 11.08 -26.42 -9.89
C TYR A 33 10.94 -27.93 -10.08
N THR A 34 10.64 -28.42 -11.29
CA THR A 34 10.43 -29.85 -11.55
C THR A 34 11.72 -30.63 -11.80
N SER A 35 12.77 -29.97 -12.30
CA SER A 35 14.08 -30.59 -12.56
C SER A 35 15.19 -29.56 -12.51
N LYS A 36 16.34 -29.93 -11.92
CA LYS A 36 17.55 -29.10 -11.91
C LYS A 36 18.07 -28.83 -13.33
N GLN A 37 17.89 -29.77 -14.26
CA GLN A 37 18.31 -29.57 -15.65
C GLN A 37 17.39 -28.56 -16.35
N ILE A 38 16.07 -28.66 -16.16
CA ILE A 38 15.13 -27.66 -16.69
C ILE A 38 15.42 -26.28 -16.10
N TYR A 39 15.68 -26.21 -14.79
CA TYR A 39 16.09 -24.97 -14.13
C TYR A 39 17.32 -24.36 -14.82
N ASN A 40 18.36 -25.15 -15.04
CA ASN A 40 19.58 -24.68 -15.69
C ASN A 40 19.38 -24.25 -17.14
N GLU A 41 18.41 -24.85 -17.86
CA GLU A 41 18.09 -24.42 -19.23
C GLU A 41 17.24 -23.14 -19.27
N ILE A 42 16.35 -22.93 -18.29
CA ILE A 42 15.44 -21.77 -18.24
C ILE A 42 16.13 -20.49 -17.72
N ILE A 43 17.03 -20.62 -16.74
CA ILE A 43 17.60 -19.46 -16.04
C ILE A 43 18.33 -18.48 -16.96
N PRO A 44 19.18 -18.91 -17.91
CA PRO A 44 19.83 -17.98 -18.84
C PRO A 44 18.83 -17.12 -19.63
N TYR A 45 17.68 -17.70 -20.01
CA TYR A 45 16.63 -16.91 -20.67
C TYR A 45 16.05 -15.85 -19.75
N LEU A 46 15.79 -16.19 -18.47
CA LEU A 46 15.28 -15.22 -17.50
C LEU A 46 16.25 -14.06 -17.29
N GLU A 47 17.55 -14.38 -17.16
CA GLU A 47 18.62 -13.41 -16.93
C GLU A 47 18.88 -12.51 -18.16
N GLU A 48 18.77 -13.04 -19.38
CA GLU A 48 19.13 -12.29 -20.61
C GLU A 48 17.95 -11.57 -21.29
N LYS A 49 16.73 -12.13 -21.18
CA LYS A 49 15.60 -11.75 -22.04
C LYS A 49 14.35 -11.33 -21.26
N PHE A 50 14.09 -11.90 -20.10
CA PHE A 50 12.81 -11.66 -19.44
C PHE A 50 12.76 -10.31 -18.71
N VAL A 51 11.81 -9.45 -19.11
CA VAL A 51 11.48 -8.20 -18.43
C VAL A 51 10.15 -8.36 -17.71
N LEU A 52 10.17 -8.20 -16.39
CA LEU A 52 8.96 -8.14 -15.57
C LEU A 52 8.46 -6.70 -15.53
N GLY A 53 7.30 -6.44 -16.13
CA GLY A 53 6.69 -5.12 -16.12
C GLY A 53 5.52 -5.00 -15.14
N PHE A 54 5.36 -3.81 -14.57
CA PHE A 54 4.23 -3.42 -13.75
C PHE A 54 3.62 -2.13 -14.32
N HIS A 55 2.37 -2.20 -14.77
CA HIS A 55 1.61 -1.04 -15.25
C HIS A 55 0.66 -0.55 -14.16
N ILE A 56 0.96 0.65 -13.68
CA ILE A 56 0.19 1.39 -12.67
C ILE A 56 -0.63 2.43 -13.43
N ASP A 57 -1.95 2.19 -13.50
CA ASP A 57 -2.91 3.14 -14.05
C ASP A 57 -3.77 3.72 -12.91
N PRO A 58 -3.53 4.99 -12.51
CA PRO A 58 -4.29 5.63 -11.45
C PRO A 58 -5.80 5.74 -11.73
N ALA A 59 -6.20 5.69 -13.00
CA ALA A 59 -7.61 5.80 -13.43
C ALA A 59 -8.33 4.44 -13.52
N ASP A 60 -7.67 3.32 -13.24
CA ASP A 60 -8.33 2.00 -13.20
C ASP A 60 -9.51 2.03 -12.21
N TYR A 61 -10.56 1.24 -12.41
CA TYR A 61 -11.69 1.25 -11.46
C TYR A 61 -11.32 0.64 -10.10
N SER A 62 -10.22 -0.13 -10.06
CA SER A 62 -9.75 -0.83 -8.86
C SER A 62 -8.30 -0.50 -8.54
N SER A 63 -7.91 -0.62 -7.26
CA SER A 63 -6.53 -0.41 -6.82
C SER A 63 -5.69 -1.66 -7.11
N VAL A 64 -5.61 -2.06 -8.37
CA VAL A 64 -4.82 -3.20 -8.86
C VAL A 64 -3.68 -2.70 -9.73
N VAL A 65 -2.54 -3.39 -9.71
CA VAL A 65 -1.44 -3.15 -10.64
C VAL A 65 -1.42 -4.28 -11.66
N ARG A 66 -1.36 -3.94 -12.95
CA ARG A 66 -1.28 -4.96 -14.01
C ARG A 66 0.16 -5.44 -14.13
N ILE A 67 0.34 -6.75 -14.10
CA ILE A 67 1.64 -7.37 -14.33
C ILE A 67 1.72 -7.71 -15.82
N ILE A 68 2.73 -7.18 -16.49
CA ILE A 68 2.90 -7.24 -17.94
C ILE A 68 4.28 -7.80 -18.30
N ASN A 69 4.40 -8.30 -19.52
CA ASN A 69 5.67 -8.75 -20.08
C ASN A 69 6.36 -7.63 -20.88
N GLN A 70 7.54 -7.93 -21.45
CA GLN A 70 8.31 -7.02 -22.31
C GLN A 70 7.54 -6.41 -23.50
N SER A 71 6.45 -7.05 -23.94
CA SER A 71 5.59 -6.56 -25.03
C SER A 71 4.42 -5.69 -24.56
N GLY A 72 4.34 -5.39 -23.25
CA GLY A 72 3.23 -4.69 -22.64
C GLY A 72 1.94 -5.53 -22.54
N ARG A 73 2.01 -6.85 -22.79
CA ARG A 73 0.85 -7.75 -22.67
C ARG A 73 0.75 -8.30 -21.25
N PRO A 74 -0.45 -8.64 -20.75
CA PRO A 74 -0.62 -9.23 -19.44
C PRO A 74 0.23 -10.49 -19.26
N TRP A 75 0.90 -10.61 -18.11
CA TRP A 75 1.75 -11.76 -17.78
C TRP A 75 0.96 -12.78 -16.94
N GLY A 76 0.70 -13.96 -17.51
CA GLY A 76 -0.20 -14.97 -16.92
C GLY A 76 -1.66 -14.81 -17.34
N THR A 77 -2.54 -15.63 -16.77
CA THR A 77 -3.98 -15.69 -17.11
C THR A 77 -4.88 -15.36 -15.93
N GLY A 78 -6.07 -14.83 -16.22
CA GLY A 78 -7.05 -14.46 -15.18
C GLY A 78 -6.46 -13.50 -14.15
N ASN A 79 -6.70 -13.76 -12.85
CA ASN A 79 -6.24 -12.89 -11.76
C ASN A 79 -4.71 -12.92 -11.54
N GLN A 80 -3.98 -13.85 -12.18
CA GLN A 80 -2.53 -13.95 -12.03
C GLN A 80 -1.77 -12.82 -12.73
N ASN A 81 -2.41 -12.06 -13.61
CA ASN A 81 -1.82 -10.91 -14.27
C ASN A 81 -2.06 -9.59 -13.51
N THR A 82 -2.58 -9.66 -12.28
CA THR A 82 -2.82 -8.50 -11.44
C THR A 82 -2.19 -8.67 -10.06
N PHE A 83 -1.81 -7.54 -9.48
CA PHE A 83 -1.40 -7.40 -8.10
C PHE A 83 -2.45 -6.55 -7.37
N ASP A 84 -3.14 -7.14 -6.40
CA ASP A 84 -4.13 -6.41 -5.60
C ASP A 84 -3.43 -5.54 -4.56
N ALA A 85 -3.59 -4.23 -4.70
CA ALA A 85 -3.06 -3.21 -3.82
C ALA A 85 -4.19 -2.53 -3.03
N ARG A 86 -5.30 -3.20 -2.71
CA ARG A 86 -6.39 -2.67 -1.85
C ARG A 86 -6.21 -3.00 -0.37
N SER A 87 -5.64 -4.17 -0.04
CA SER A 87 -5.38 -4.59 1.33
C SER A 87 -4.16 -3.87 1.92
N PRO A 88 -4.18 -3.48 3.22
CA PRO A 88 -3.00 -3.03 3.95
C PRO A 88 -2.05 -4.19 4.25
N HIS A 89 -2.50 -5.44 4.17
CA HIS A 89 -1.67 -6.60 4.40
C HIS A 89 -0.62 -6.77 3.31
N ILE A 90 0.50 -7.37 3.68
CA ILE A 90 1.57 -7.69 2.73
C ILE A 90 1.02 -8.71 1.72
N ASN A 91 0.98 -8.31 0.45
CA ASN A 91 0.60 -9.20 -0.63
C ASN A 91 1.80 -10.07 -1.03
N ARG A 92 1.72 -11.37 -0.73
CA ARG A 92 2.81 -12.33 -0.98
C ARG A 92 2.82 -12.94 -2.39
N SER A 93 1.99 -12.44 -3.31
CA SER A 93 1.89 -12.97 -4.69
C SER A 93 3.17 -12.83 -5.51
N LEU A 94 4.11 -11.98 -5.09
CA LEU A 94 5.43 -11.78 -5.69
C LEU A 94 6.57 -12.43 -4.89
N GLU A 95 6.27 -13.25 -3.87
CA GLU A 95 7.32 -13.93 -3.09
C GLU A 95 8.03 -15.04 -3.86
N MET A 96 7.33 -15.75 -4.75
CA MET A 96 7.84 -16.95 -5.41
C MET A 96 8.63 -16.71 -6.71
N PRO A 97 8.37 -15.68 -7.53
CA PRO A 97 9.17 -15.41 -8.72
C PRO A 97 10.64 -15.06 -8.38
N PRO A 98 11.62 -15.59 -9.12
CA PRO A 98 13.04 -15.30 -8.92
C PRO A 98 13.42 -13.95 -9.54
N ILE A 99 12.90 -12.86 -8.97
CA ILE A 99 13.05 -11.51 -9.53
C ILE A 99 14.53 -11.08 -9.62
N ASP A 100 15.37 -11.55 -8.71
CA ASP A 100 16.83 -11.36 -8.72
C ASP A 100 17.51 -11.98 -9.95
N LYS A 101 16.81 -12.85 -10.69
CA LYS A 101 17.27 -13.52 -11.90
C LYS A 101 16.66 -12.98 -13.17
N PHE A 102 15.79 -11.97 -13.11
CA PHE A 102 15.25 -11.37 -14.32
C PHE A 102 16.27 -10.42 -14.93
N LYS A 103 16.20 -10.21 -16.24
CA LYS A 103 17.01 -9.19 -16.91
C LYS A 103 16.75 -7.81 -16.32
N GLN A 104 15.46 -7.52 -16.12
CA GLN A 104 15.00 -6.18 -15.78
C GLN A 104 13.62 -6.23 -15.12
N VAL A 105 13.37 -5.29 -14.21
CA VAL A 105 12.04 -4.91 -13.73
C VAL A 105 11.69 -3.54 -14.29
N GLN A 106 10.49 -3.41 -14.85
CA GLN A 106 9.99 -2.17 -15.45
C GLN A 106 8.73 -1.70 -14.73
N PHE A 107 8.68 -0.44 -14.33
CA PHE A 107 7.48 0.24 -13.84
C PHE A 107 7.00 1.22 -14.92
N ILE A 108 5.75 1.10 -15.34
CA ILE A 108 5.08 2.05 -16.24
C ILE A 108 3.97 2.71 -15.44
N ILE A 109 4.09 4.01 -15.21
CA ILE A 109 3.18 4.78 -14.35
C ILE A 109 2.51 5.86 -15.19
N ASP A 110 1.19 5.78 -15.33
CA ASP A 110 0.40 6.81 -16.00
C ASP A 110 0.17 8.01 -15.10
N ALA A 111 0.10 9.20 -15.70
CA ALA A 111 -0.26 10.41 -14.97
C ALA A 111 -1.66 10.31 -14.32
N PRO A 112 -1.83 10.76 -13.07
CA PRO A 112 -3.15 10.96 -12.49
C PRO A 112 -3.88 12.12 -13.18
N ASN A 113 -5.21 12.15 -13.08
CA ASN A 113 -6.01 13.31 -13.47
C ASN A 113 -6.09 14.32 -12.31
N PRO A 114 -5.59 15.56 -12.44
CA PRO A 114 -5.65 16.57 -11.38
C PRO A 114 -7.08 16.93 -10.92
N LYS A 115 -8.09 16.66 -11.76
CA LYS A 115 -9.50 16.87 -11.43
C LYS A 115 -10.13 15.74 -10.61
N ASP A 116 -9.42 14.62 -10.44
CA ASP A 116 -9.82 13.48 -9.62
C ASP A 116 -8.64 13.11 -8.69
N PRO A 117 -8.41 13.89 -7.62
CA PRO A 117 -7.22 13.77 -6.78
C PRO A 117 -7.08 12.42 -6.06
N GLY A 118 -8.18 11.66 -5.96
CA GLY A 118 -8.12 10.27 -5.51
C GLY A 118 -7.21 9.39 -6.39
N GLN A 119 -7.01 9.73 -7.67
CA GLN A 119 -6.10 8.99 -8.55
C GLN A 119 -4.65 9.04 -8.05
N LEU A 120 -4.18 10.20 -7.55
CA LEU A 120 -2.84 10.30 -6.94
C LEU A 120 -2.73 9.37 -5.72
N VAL A 121 -3.72 9.40 -4.82
CA VAL A 121 -3.75 8.55 -3.62
C VAL A 121 -3.75 7.07 -3.99
N ARG A 122 -4.49 6.68 -5.04
CA ARG A 122 -4.48 5.30 -5.55
C ARG A 122 -3.10 4.90 -6.06
N ALA A 123 -2.49 5.75 -6.89
CA ALA A 123 -1.17 5.50 -7.45
C ALA A 123 -0.12 5.33 -6.34
N TRP A 124 -0.19 6.18 -5.30
CA TRP A 124 0.62 6.06 -4.10
C TRP A 124 0.45 4.69 -3.41
N TYR A 125 -0.79 4.24 -3.17
CA TYR A 125 -1.04 2.93 -2.57
C TYR A 125 -0.57 1.77 -3.47
N GLN A 126 -0.79 1.88 -4.78
CA GLN A 126 -0.33 0.88 -5.75
C GLN A 126 1.18 0.73 -5.73
N VAL A 127 1.93 1.84 -5.79
CA VAL A 127 3.40 1.84 -5.76
C VAL A 127 3.93 1.33 -4.43
N THR A 128 3.47 1.91 -3.31
CA THR A 128 3.99 1.54 -1.98
C THR A 128 3.75 0.06 -1.66
N ARG A 129 2.56 -0.47 -1.93
CA ARG A 129 2.22 -1.88 -1.68
C ARG A 129 2.92 -2.83 -2.63
N LEU A 130 3.12 -2.43 -3.89
CA LEU A 130 3.90 -3.20 -4.84
C LEU A 130 5.36 -3.30 -4.40
N LEU A 131 5.95 -2.19 -3.96
CA LEU A 131 7.32 -2.18 -3.44
C LEU A 131 7.44 -2.98 -2.13
N ASP A 132 6.44 -2.94 -1.23
CA ASP A 132 6.41 -3.81 -0.05
C ASP A 132 6.42 -5.31 -0.40
N ALA A 133 5.75 -5.69 -1.49
CA ALA A 133 5.72 -7.07 -1.97
C ALA A 133 7.01 -7.46 -2.72
N MET A 134 7.67 -6.48 -3.35
CA MET A 134 8.81 -6.72 -4.22
C MET A 134 10.16 -6.52 -3.52
N LEU A 135 10.32 -5.64 -2.56
CA LEU A 135 11.63 -5.36 -1.97
C LEU A 135 11.93 -6.32 -0.80
N PRO A 136 13.21 -6.50 -0.42
CA PRO A 136 13.56 -7.07 0.89
C PRO A 136 12.83 -6.32 2.01
N ARG A 137 12.39 -7.05 3.04
CA ARG A 137 11.53 -6.52 4.11
C ARG A 137 12.23 -6.64 5.45
N TRP A 138 11.77 -5.91 6.45
CA TRP A 138 12.22 -6.13 7.81
C TRP A 138 11.52 -7.38 8.38
N CYS A 139 12.29 -8.25 9.03
CA CYS A 139 11.80 -9.44 9.72
C CYS A 139 10.74 -9.06 10.77
N ASN A 140 10.98 -7.96 11.49
CA ASN A 140 10.01 -7.35 12.39
C ASN A 140 9.60 -5.96 11.86
N PRO A 141 8.37 -5.79 11.33
CA PRO A 141 7.91 -4.51 10.81
C PRO A 141 7.66 -3.45 11.89
N SER A 142 7.80 -3.79 13.17
CA SER A 142 7.63 -2.87 14.30
C SER A 142 8.96 -2.39 14.88
N GLU A 143 10.11 -2.85 14.37
CA GLU A 143 11.44 -2.54 14.90
C GLU A 143 12.40 -2.18 13.74
N LEU A 144 13.33 -1.26 13.98
CA LEU A 144 14.37 -0.94 13.01
C LEU A 144 15.35 -2.13 12.89
N PRO A 145 15.77 -2.51 11.67
CA PRO A 145 16.77 -3.55 11.49
C PRO A 145 18.09 -3.10 12.13
N GLN A 146 18.66 -3.95 12.97
CA GLN A 146 19.97 -3.71 13.57
C GLN A 146 21.08 -4.30 12.71
N ASP A 147 20.81 -5.42 12.03
CA ASP A 147 21.74 -6.06 11.12
C ASP A 147 21.05 -6.74 9.92
N GLN A 148 21.85 -7.35 9.05
CA GLN A 148 21.38 -8.00 7.82
C GLN A 148 20.42 -9.19 8.09
N SER A 149 20.49 -9.82 9.26
CA SER A 149 19.61 -10.93 9.63
C SER A 149 18.19 -10.48 9.95
N ASP A 150 18.00 -9.18 10.23
CA ASP A 150 16.69 -8.54 10.35
C ASP A 150 16.07 -8.23 8.99
N ILE A 151 16.69 -8.64 7.87
CA ILE A 151 16.18 -8.44 6.51
C ILE A 151 15.67 -9.77 5.94
N GLU A 152 14.35 -9.86 5.73
CA GLU A 152 13.68 -10.96 5.05
C GLU A 152 13.75 -10.77 3.53
N VAL A 153 14.48 -11.67 2.86
CA VAL A 153 14.49 -11.77 1.40
C VAL A 153 13.28 -12.60 0.92
N PRO A 154 12.53 -12.16 -0.11
CA PRO A 154 11.43 -12.94 -0.67
C PRO A 154 11.86 -14.37 -1.10
N LYS A 155 11.04 -15.37 -0.76
CA LYS A 155 11.36 -16.82 -0.83
C LYS A 155 11.88 -17.34 -2.17
N GLY A 156 11.46 -16.73 -3.27
CA GLY A 156 11.85 -17.09 -4.63
C GLY A 156 13.25 -16.63 -5.03
N ARG A 157 13.94 -15.86 -4.17
CA ARG A 157 15.22 -15.20 -4.48
C ARG A 157 16.36 -15.78 -3.68
N ARG A 158 17.58 -15.62 -4.20
CA ARG A 158 18.80 -16.07 -3.51
C ARG A 158 19.43 -14.99 -2.62
N GLY A 159 19.05 -13.73 -2.82
CA GLY A 159 19.59 -12.60 -2.06
C GLY A 159 18.77 -11.32 -2.26
N SER A 160 19.28 -10.22 -1.72
CA SER A 160 18.68 -8.88 -1.81
C SER A 160 18.89 -8.20 -3.16
N ASN A 161 19.76 -8.74 -4.03
CA ASN A 161 20.06 -8.17 -5.33
C ASN A 161 18.81 -8.03 -6.18
N LEU A 162 18.67 -6.87 -6.81
CA LEU A 162 17.64 -6.56 -7.77
C LEU A 162 18.27 -6.47 -9.17
N PRO A 163 17.53 -6.84 -10.21
CA PRO A 163 18.01 -6.69 -11.59
C PRO A 163 18.05 -5.21 -11.98
N ALA A 164 18.29 -4.91 -13.25
CA ALA A 164 18.13 -3.55 -13.75
C ALA A 164 16.68 -3.08 -13.50
N ILE A 165 16.51 -1.86 -13.00
CA ILE A 165 15.21 -1.25 -12.75
C ILE A 165 15.00 -0.09 -13.71
N GLU A 166 13.85 -0.08 -14.39
CA GLU A 166 13.41 1.05 -15.20
C GLU A 166 12.08 1.57 -14.68
N ILE A 167 11.99 2.88 -14.44
CA ILE A 167 10.76 3.56 -14.04
C ILE A 167 10.40 4.54 -15.15
N THR A 168 9.24 4.37 -15.77
CA THR A 168 8.76 5.22 -16.86
C THR A 168 7.47 5.92 -16.46
N PHE A 169 7.52 7.24 -16.46
CA PHE A 169 6.35 8.09 -16.26
C PHE A 169 5.77 8.46 -17.62
N ARG A 170 4.52 8.05 -17.87
CA ARG A 170 3.84 8.21 -19.15
C ARG A 170 2.71 9.22 -19.06
N GLU A 171 2.55 10.01 -20.10
CA GLU A 171 1.36 10.83 -20.34
C GLU A 171 0.34 10.01 -21.14
N SER A 172 -0.92 10.03 -20.73
CA SER A 172 -1.97 9.14 -21.25
C SER A 172 -3.24 9.91 -21.56
N GLY A 173 -3.43 10.23 -22.85
CA GLY A 173 -4.55 11.05 -23.32
C GLY A 173 -4.46 12.48 -22.78
N GLU A 174 -5.48 12.92 -22.06
CA GLU A 174 -5.53 14.25 -21.43
C GLU A 174 -4.79 14.31 -20.08
N ARG A 175 -4.29 13.17 -19.57
CA ARG A 175 -3.57 13.11 -18.29
C ARG A 175 -2.08 13.32 -18.53
N THR A 176 -1.56 14.45 -18.05
CA THR A 176 -0.14 14.80 -18.09
C THR A 176 0.41 14.91 -16.67
N TRP A 177 1.73 14.83 -16.53
CA TRP A 177 2.39 15.07 -15.23
C TRP A 177 2.61 16.55 -14.93
N GLY A 178 2.41 17.40 -15.93
CA GLY A 178 2.56 18.84 -15.86
C GLY A 178 2.16 19.51 -17.18
N GLY A 179 2.23 20.82 -17.21
CA GLY A 179 1.94 21.64 -18.40
C GLY A 179 2.57 23.02 -18.25
N HIS A 180 2.98 23.63 -19.36
CA HIS A 180 3.56 24.98 -19.38
C HIS A 180 4.76 25.17 -18.43
N GLY A 181 5.57 24.11 -18.23
CA GLY A 181 6.76 24.16 -17.38
C GLY A 181 6.50 24.00 -15.88
N MET A 182 5.27 23.70 -15.47
CA MET A 182 4.91 23.40 -14.08
C MET A 182 4.42 21.96 -13.96
N LEU A 183 4.73 21.31 -12.84
CA LEU A 183 4.20 19.99 -12.50
C LEU A 183 2.78 20.12 -11.94
N ASN A 184 2.00 19.04 -12.03
CA ASN A 184 0.66 19.01 -11.47
C ASN A 184 0.69 18.77 -9.96
N HIS A 185 -0.26 19.39 -9.26
CA HIS A 185 -0.52 19.21 -7.84
C HIS A 185 -2.00 18.88 -7.65
N SER A 186 -2.31 17.61 -7.43
CA SER A 186 -3.66 17.10 -7.22
C SER A 186 -4.11 17.26 -5.78
N VAL A 187 -3.17 17.22 -4.84
CA VAL A 187 -3.40 17.36 -3.40
C VAL A 187 -2.47 18.45 -2.88
N PRO A 188 -2.84 19.10 -1.78
CA PRO A 188 -1.96 20.12 -1.22
C PRO A 188 -0.85 19.50 -0.37
N SER A 189 0.28 20.20 -0.24
CA SER A 189 1.41 19.74 0.57
C SER A 189 1.08 19.83 2.06
N TYR A 190 1.61 18.90 2.85
CA TYR A 190 1.53 18.99 4.31
C TYR A 190 2.39 20.14 4.87
N GLU A 191 3.39 20.63 4.11
CA GLU A 191 4.21 21.79 4.47
C GLU A 191 3.42 23.11 4.39
N ASP A 192 2.31 23.13 3.64
CA ASP A 192 1.45 24.30 3.45
C ASP A 192 0.31 24.39 4.49
N TRP A 193 0.42 23.66 5.61
CA TRP A 193 -0.59 23.68 6.67
C TRP A 193 -0.66 25.04 7.37
N VAL A 194 -1.88 25.57 7.54
CA VAL A 194 -2.12 26.83 8.25
C VAL A 194 -2.87 26.56 9.55
N GLU A 195 -2.15 26.68 10.67
CA GLU A 195 -2.64 26.47 12.04
C GLU A 195 -4.00 27.16 12.29
N ASN A 196 -4.07 28.47 12.05
CA ASN A 196 -5.23 29.30 12.39
C ASN A 196 -6.54 28.88 11.70
N THR A 197 -6.46 28.28 10.52
CA THR A 197 -7.64 27.88 9.74
C THR A 197 -7.85 26.38 9.72
N HIS A 198 -6.93 25.61 10.29
CA HIS A 198 -6.86 24.15 10.17
C HIS A 198 -7.12 23.69 8.73
N SER A 199 -6.51 24.38 7.78
CA SER A 199 -6.74 24.18 6.36
C SER A 199 -5.46 24.31 5.59
N VAL A 200 -5.49 23.79 4.37
CA VAL A 200 -4.32 23.76 3.50
C VAL A 200 -4.82 23.91 2.07
N GLN A 201 -4.10 24.71 1.28
CA GLN A 201 -4.45 25.03 -0.10
C GLN A 201 -3.43 24.43 -1.06
N ILE A 202 -3.88 24.08 -2.26
CA ILE A 202 -2.97 23.57 -3.29
C ILE A 202 -2.12 24.73 -3.79
N SER A 203 -0.82 24.66 -3.56
CA SER A 203 0.17 25.60 -4.07
C SER A 203 0.94 24.99 -5.25
N PRO A 204 0.97 25.65 -6.43
CA PRO A 204 1.79 25.23 -7.57
C PRO A 204 3.31 25.24 -7.30
N ASP A 205 3.74 25.97 -6.27
CA ASP A 205 5.15 26.10 -5.87
C ASP A 205 5.52 25.12 -4.74
N SER A 206 4.58 24.28 -4.30
CA SER A 206 4.84 23.29 -3.25
C SER A 206 5.81 22.21 -3.71
N ARG A 207 6.52 21.58 -2.76
CA ARG A 207 7.48 20.50 -3.08
C ARG A 207 6.79 19.21 -3.50
N ASP A 208 5.60 18.96 -2.95
CA ASP A 208 4.82 17.73 -3.17
C ASP A 208 4.03 17.76 -4.47
N SER A 209 4.72 17.87 -5.61
CA SER A 209 4.09 17.61 -6.91
C SER A 209 3.62 16.16 -7.01
N ASP A 210 2.64 15.89 -7.87
CA ASP A 210 2.12 14.54 -8.12
C ASP A 210 3.25 13.56 -8.45
N LEU A 211 4.24 14.03 -9.22
CA LEU A 211 5.41 13.25 -9.59
C LEU A 211 6.35 12.99 -8.39
N ALA A 212 6.61 14.00 -7.55
CA ALA A 212 7.45 13.85 -6.36
C ALA A 212 6.84 12.86 -5.36
N VAL A 213 5.52 12.96 -5.14
CA VAL A 213 4.76 12.01 -4.29
C VAL A 213 4.96 10.58 -4.80
N ILE A 214 4.83 10.33 -6.10
CA ILE A 214 4.95 8.97 -6.66
C ILE A 214 6.39 8.46 -6.74
N LEU A 215 7.38 9.33 -6.86
CA LEU A 215 8.80 8.96 -6.83
C LEU A 215 9.28 8.56 -5.43
N THR A 216 8.75 9.19 -4.38
CA THR A 216 9.24 9.04 -3.00
C THR A 216 9.38 7.57 -2.54
N PRO A 217 8.40 6.66 -2.77
CA PRO A 217 8.53 5.26 -2.34
C PRO A 217 9.69 4.49 -2.98
N PHE A 218 10.15 4.91 -4.16
CA PHE A 218 11.27 4.25 -4.85
C PHE A 218 12.63 4.51 -4.17
N LEU A 219 12.71 5.48 -3.25
CA LEU A 219 13.91 5.73 -2.42
C LEU A 219 14.28 4.54 -1.53
N ARG A 220 13.44 3.50 -1.45
CA ARG A 220 13.70 2.23 -0.77
C ARG A 220 14.49 1.21 -1.58
N ILE A 221 14.64 1.41 -2.89
CA ILE A 221 15.37 0.48 -3.75
C ILE A 221 16.83 0.45 -3.31
N ARG A 222 17.37 -0.74 -3.10
CA ARG A 222 18.78 -1.01 -2.78
C ARG A 222 19.27 -2.18 -3.63
N ASN A 223 20.57 -2.35 -3.78
CA ASN A 223 21.19 -3.48 -4.48
C ASN A 223 20.67 -3.70 -5.91
N ALA A 224 20.25 -2.65 -6.63
CA ALA A 224 19.84 -2.75 -8.03
C ALA A 224 21.05 -2.77 -8.95
N ALA A 225 21.06 -3.67 -9.95
CA ALA A 225 22.13 -3.75 -10.94
C ALA A 225 22.31 -2.43 -11.73
N SER A 226 21.21 -1.72 -11.96
CA SER A 226 21.17 -0.35 -12.46
C SER A 226 19.77 0.25 -12.22
N LEU A 227 19.68 1.57 -12.21
CA LEU A 227 18.41 2.30 -12.18
C LEU A 227 18.34 3.28 -13.36
N GLN A 228 17.24 3.26 -14.11
CA GLN A 228 16.90 4.26 -15.12
C GLN A 228 15.52 4.83 -14.80
N VAL A 229 15.40 6.15 -14.74
CA VAL A 229 14.11 6.83 -14.62
C VAL A 229 13.86 7.70 -15.85
N ARG A 230 12.75 7.46 -16.53
CA ARG A 230 12.29 8.25 -17.68
C ARG A 230 11.22 9.21 -17.21
N LEU A 231 11.66 10.45 -16.96
CA LEU A 231 10.80 11.54 -16.54
C LEU A 231 10.01 12.14 -17.70
N PRO A 232 8.82 12.71 -17.44
CA PRO A 232 8.10 13.50 -18.42
C PRO A 232 8.85 14.81 -18.71
N ALA A 233 8.65 15.39 -19.90
CA ALA A 233 9.38 16.59 -20.32
C ALA A 233 9.22 17.78 -19.36
N ALA A 234 8.06 17.91 -18.72
CA ALA A 234 7.77 18.97 -17.75
C ALA A 234 8.63 18.89 -16.47
N ALA A 235 9.18 17.73 -16.14
CA ALA A 235 9.90 17.50 -14.88
C ALA A 235 11.39 17.84 -14.93
N SER A 236 11.99 17.89 -16.12
CA SER A 236 13.45 17.99 -16.28
C SER A 236 14.07 19.25 -15.67
N SER A 237 13.30 20.34 -15.55
CA SER A 237 13.77 21.61 -14.97
C SER A 237 13.49 21.74 -13.47
N ASP A 238 12.63 20.89 -12.90
CA ASP A 238 12.25 20.98 -11.50
C ASP A 238 13.44 20.64 -10.59
N LEU A 239 13.73 21.51 -9.61
CA LEU A 239 14.88 21.33 -8.70
C LEU A 239 14.63 20.19 -7.70
N HIS A 240 13.40 20.05 -7.22
CA HIS A 240 13.05 19.03 -6.24
C HIS A 240 13.01 17.63 -6.86
N ILE A 241 12.47 17.50 -8.09
CA ILE A 241 12.55 16.23 -8.82
C ILE A 241 14.00 15.85 -9.09
N ARG A 242 14.86 16.79 -9.51
CA ARG A 242 16.30 16.51 -9.69
C ARG A 242 16.96 16.06 -8.40
N PHE A 243 16.58 16.66 -7.27
CA PHE A 243 17.06 16.24 -5.96
C PHE A 243 16.65 14.79 -5.63
N ILE A 244 15.37 14.44 -5.77
CA ILE A 244 14.88 13.06 -5.57
C ILE A 244 15.59 12.08 -6.53
N MET A 245 15.81 12.48 -7.78
CA MET A 245 16.50 11.68 -8.78
C MET A 245 17.94 11.36 -8.39
N ASN A 246 18.69 12.35 -7.92
CA ASN A 246 20.07 12.14 -7.45
C ASN A 246 20.09 11.14 -6.29
N LEU A 247 19.17 11.29 -5.31
CA LEU A 247 19.04 10.35 -4.20
C LEU A 247 18.67 8.95 -4.70
N LEU A 248 17.75 8.82 -5.65
CA LEU A 248 17.37 7.52 -6.20
C LEU A 248 18.55 6.81 -6.87
N GLU A 249 19.33 7.53 -7.69
CA GLU A 249 20.48 6.97 -8.40
C GLU A 249 21.58 6.52 -7.43
N GLU A 250 21.89 7.33 -6.42
CA GLU A 250 22.87 7.02 -5.39
C GLU A 250 22.42 5.80 -4.56
N ARG A 251 21.19 5.82 -4.07
CA ARG A 251 20.68 4.81 -3.13
C ARG A 251 20.37 3.47 -3.79
N ALA A 252 19.93 3.47 -5.06
CA ALA A 252 19.59 2.23 -5.75
C ALA A 252 20.78 1.27 -5.88
N GLY A 253 22.00 1.79 -6.03
CA GLY A 253 23.22 1.00 -6.10
C GLY A 253 23.83 0.62 -4.75
N SER A 254 23.33 1.17 -3.64
CA SER A 254 23.84 0.89 -2.29
C SER A 254 23.61 -0.57 -1.91
N ASP A 255 24.65 -1.18 -1.31
CA ASP A 255 24.58 -2.55 -0.80
C ASP A 255 23.96 -2.66 0.59
N ILE A 256 23.89 -1.53 1.31
CA ILE A 256 23.25 -1.39 2.62
C ILE A 256 21.73 -1.54 2.47
N PRO A 257 21.08 -2.49 3.16
CA PRO A 257 19.62 -2.61 3.13
C PRO A 257 18.91 -1.37 3.65
N PHE A 258 17.74 -1.09 3.10
CA PHE A 258 16.91 0.03 3.53
C PHE A 258 16.49 -0.13 5.01
N GLY A 259 16.69 0.93 5.79
CA GLY A 259 16.45 0.99 7.23
C GLY A 259 17.71 0.83 8.06
N MET A 260 18.86 0.50 7.45
CA MET A 260 20.13 0.32 8.17
C MET A 260 21.04 1.55 8.09
N ASP A 261 20.90 2.43 7.10
CA ASP A 261 21.62 3.70 7.05
C ASP A 261 20.86 4.81 7.77
N LEU A 262 20.87 4.80 9.10
CA LEU A 262 20.14 5.77 9.93
C LEU A 262 20.88 7.08 10.18
N HIS A 263 22.14 7.18 9.77
CA HIS A 263 23.10 8.15 10.28
C HIS A 263 24.04 8.71 9.19
N GLY A 264 23.57 8.78 7.95
CA GLY A 264 24.28 9.35 6.80
C GLY A 264 25.17 10.51 7.21
N GLN A 265 26.48 10.41 6.95
CA GLN A 265 27.44 11.40 7.41
C GLN A 265 27.28 12.75 6.67
N ASP A 266 26.71 12.75 5.46
CA ASP A 266 26.59 13.95 4.61
C ASP A 266 25.29 14.04 3.77
N ASP A 267 24.37 13.06 3.83
CA ASP A 267 23.18 12.96 2.95
C ASP A 267 21.90 12.49 3.66
N ILE A 268 20.73 12.64 3.00
CA ILE A 268 19.42 12.17 3.47
C ILE A 268 19.49 10.68 3.81
N ALA A 269 19.49 10.36 5.11
CA ALA A 269 19.56 9.00 5.63
C ALA A 269 18.25 8.23 5.39
N ASP A 270 18.25 6.90 5.59
CA ASP A 270 17.04 6.07 5.53
C ASP A 270 15.96 6.56 6.50
N ALA A 271 16.37 7.14 7.64
CA ALA A 271 15.48 7.76 8.62
C ALA A 271 14.65 8.91 8.03
N GLU A 272 15.25 9.74 7.18
CA GLU A 272 14.59 10.86 6.52
C GLU A 272 13.71 10.38 5.36
N CYS A 273 14.18 9.41 4.58
CA CYS A 273 13.36 8.77 3.54
C CYS A 273 12.09 8.12 4.15
N LEU A 274 12.24 7.42 5.29
CA LEU A 274 11.12 6.87 6.05
C LEU A 274 10.19 7.98 6.55
N THR A 275 10.74 9.09 7.03
CA THR A 275 9.96 10.24 7.53
C THR A 275 9.12 10.84 6.41
N MET A 276 9.71 11.12 5.25
CA MET A 276 9.00 11.62 4.07
C MET A 276 7.88 10.66 3.64
N GLN A 277 8.18 9.37 3.54
CA GLN A 277 7.22 8.37 3.09
C GLN A 277 6.07 8.21 4.08
N ASN A 278 6.35 8.12 5.38
CA ASN A 278 5.34 7.96 6.42
C ASN A 278 4.48 9.21 6.57
N THR A 279 5.07 10.39 6.43
CA THR A 279 4.36 11.67 6.42
C THR A 279 3.38 11.72 5.26
N LEU A 280 3.83 11.43 4.04
CA LEU A 280 2.95 11.35 2.87
C LEU A 280 1.86 10.27 3.04
N HIS A 281 2.20 9.10 3.59
CA HIS A 281 1.23 8.04 3.81
C HIS A 281 0.09 8.48 4.72
N VAL A 282 0.43 9.06 5.87
CA VAL A 282 -0.55 9.55 6.84
C VAL A 282 -1.33 10.74 6.28
N TRP A 283 -0.63 11.66 5.62
CA TRP A 283 -1.24 12.86 5.05
C TRP A 283 -2.27 12.52 3.97
N LEU A 284 -1.91 11.66 3.01
CA LEU A 284 -2.82 11.21 1.96
C LEU A 284 -4.00 10.39 2.52
N ASP A 285 -3.78 9.56 3.56
CA ASP A 285 -4.86 8.84 4.23
C ASP A 285 -5.81 9.79 4.99
N CYS A 286 -5.28 10.88 5.57
CA CYS A 286 -6.08 11.93 6.21
C CYS A 286 -6.90 12.71 5.19
N LEU A 287 -6.26 13.25 4.14
CA LEU A 287 -6.92 14.00 3.07
C LEU A 287 -8.05 13.20 2.42
N LEU A 288 -7.89 11.89 2.31
CA LEU A 288 -8.88 11.01 1.67
C LEU A 288 -10.29 11.17 2.25
N ASP A 289 -10.43 11.57 3.53
CA ASP A 289 -11.71 11.86 4.19
C ASP A 289 -12.50 12.96 3.47
N ASP A 290 -11.81 13.99 2.99
CA ASP A 290 -12.39 15.19 2.39
C ASP A 290 -12.24 15.25 0.85
N LEU A 291 -11.34 14.45 0.28
CA LEU A 291 -11.15 14.40 -1.17
C LEU A 291 -12.45 14.01 -1.90
N ARG A 292 -12.79 14.85 -2.88
CA ARG A 292 -13.89 14.63 -3.82
C ARG A 292 -13.40 13.83 -5.02
N GLY A 293 -14.35 13.25 -5.75
CA GLY A 293 -14.09 12.50 -6.98
C GLY A 293 -14.47 11.03 -6.87
N PRO A 294 -14.74 10.38 -8.02
CA PRO A 294 -15.13 8.97 -8.05
C PRO A 294 -14.03 8.06 -7.50
N THR A 295 -12.75 8.38 -7.73
CA THR A 295 -11.65 7.55 -7.25
C THR A 295 -11.51 7.63 -5.73
N ALA A 296 -11.56 8.84 -5.16
CA ALA A 296 -11.52 9.03 -3.70
C ALA A 296 -12.69 8.29 -3.00
N ASN A 297 -13.87 8.27 -3.62
CA ASN A 297 -15.00 7.52 -3.11
C ASN A 297 -14.72 6.01 -3.00
N LEU A 298 -14.14 5.43 -4.06
CA LEU A 298 -13.79 4.01 -4.11
C LEU A 298 -12.69 3.68 -3.09
N LEU A 299 -11.67 4.53 -2.98
CA LEU A 299 -10.60 4.38 -2.00
C LEU A 299 -11.12 4.43 -0.55
N ARG A 300 -12.07 5.33 -0.23
CA ARG A 300 -12.70 5.35 1.10
C ARG A 300 -13.48 4.06 1.40
N ARG A 301 -14.18 3.50 0.39
CA ARG A 301 -14.82 2.19 0.53
C ARG A 301 -13.79 1.10 0.78
N ASP A 302 -12.74 1.02 -0.03
CA ASP A 302 -11.69 0.02 0.12
C ASP A 302 -11.03 0.14 1.51
N ARG A 303 -10.72 1.36 1.96
CA ARG A 303 -10.18 1.61 3.30
C ARG A 303 -11.10 1.08 4.40
N PHE A 304 -12.42 1.30 4.33
CA PHE A 304 -13.36 0.79 5.34
C PHE A 304 -13.55 -0.73 5.25
N GLN A 305 -13.50 -1.31 4.04
CA GLN A 305 -13.52 -2.76 3.84
C GLN A 305 -12.30 -3.45 4.49
N TYR A 306 -11.13 -2.81 4.40
CA TYR A 306 -9.88 -3.31 4.95
C TYR A 306 -9.45 -2.60 6.24
N PHE A 307 -10.38 -1.94 6.94
CA PHE A 307 -10.10 -1.36 8.24
C PHE A 307 -9.95 -2.52 9.23
N CYS A 308 -8.74 -2.76 9.70
CA CYS A 308 -8.38 -3.93 10.50
C CYS A 308 -7.19 -3.61 11.41
N PRO A 309 -6.81 -4.52 12.33
CA PRO A 309 -5.65 -4.31 13.18
C PRO A 309 -4.36 -3.99 12.40
N GLU A 310 -4.11 -4.64 11.27
CA GLU A 310 -2.91 -4.36 10.45
C GLU A 310 -2.91 -2.94 9.86
N TYR A 311 -4.08 -2.43 9.43
CA TYR A 311 -4.20 -1.03 9.00
C TYR A 311 -3.86 -0.08 10.15
N GLU A 312 -4.43 -0.33 11.33
CA GLU A 312 -4.16 0.49 12.52
C GLU A 312 -2.69 0.43 12.92
N TYR A 313 -2.07 -0.76 12.92
CA TYR A 313 -0.64 -0.90 13.22
C TYR A 313 0.22 -0.09 12.26
N LYS A 314 -0.02 -0.22 10.95
CA LYS A 314 0.73 0.55 9.96
C LYS A 314 0.56 2.05 10.14
N LEU A 315 -0.66 2.53 10.36
CA LEU A 315 -0.92 3.95 10.59
C LEU A 315 -0.25 4.44 11.88
N GLY A 316 -0.31 3.65 12.95
CA GLY A 316 0.36 3.95 14.23
C GLY A 316 1.87 4.01 14.10
N THR A 317 2.48 3.06 13.39
CA THR A 317 3.92 3.06 13.09
C THR A 317 4.33 4.27 12.25
N CYS A 318 3.55 4.64 11.22
CA CYS A 318 3.85 5.83 10.43
C CYS A 318 3.79 7.10 11.29
N LEU A 319 2.80 7.22 12.18
CA LEU A 319 2.67 8.37 13.09
C LEU A 319 3.81 8.46 14.11
N GLN A 320 4.04 7.36 14.83
CA GLN A 320 4.93 7.36 16.00
C GLN A 320 6.40 7.16 15.62
N GLY A 321 6.68 6.60 14.44
CA GLY A 321 8.00 6.17 14.03
C GLY A 321 8.50 4.97 14.83
N PHE A 322 9.81 4.79 14.81
CA PHE A 322 10.51 3.69 15.46
C PHE A 322 11.46 4.19 16.56
N GLU A 323 11.80 3.28 17.46
CA GLU A 323 12.88 3.47 18.44
C GLU A 323 14.14 2.73 17.96
N ASP A 324 15.30 3.39 18.01
CA ASP A 324 16.58 2.71 17.75
C ASP A 324 17.18 2.08 19.02
N SER A 325 18.27 1.32 18.82
CA SER A 325 19.03 0.69 19.91
C SER A 325 19.67 1.68 20.90
N ARG A 326 19.66 2.98 20.61
CA ARG A 326 20.14 4.05 21.50
C ARG A 326 19.00 4.71 22.28
N GLY A 327 17.76 4.22 22.15
CA GLY A 327 16.57 4.79 22.78
C GLY A 327 16.11 6.10 22.13
N ARG A 328 16.56 6.40 20.90
CA ARG A 328 16.04 7.54 20.15
C ARG A 328 14.72 7.12 19.52
N HIS A 329 13.63 7.70 20.00
CA HIS A 329 12.30 7.45 19.48
C HIS A 329 12.01 8.27 18.20
N GLY A 330 10.95 7.91 17.49
CA GLY A 330 10.37 8.67 16.39
C GLY A 330 11.15 8.70 15.08
N ILE A 331 12.08 7.76 14.88
CA ILE A 331 12.77 7.61 13.60
C ILE A 331 11.75 7.23 12.53
N GLY A 332 11.71 7.98 11.42
CA GLY A 332 10.70 7.75 10.38
C GLY A 332 9.27 8.14 10.76
N GLY A 333 9.03 8.67 11.96
CA GLY A 333 7.71 9.12 12.39
C GLY A 333 7.38 10.52 11.86
N LEU A 334 6.20 11.03 12.21
CA LEU A 334 5.72 12.36 11.83
C LEU A 334 6.40 13.52 12.60
N ARG A 335 7.66 13.37 13.03
CA ARG A 335 8.35 14.40 13.82
C ARG A 335 8.65 15.68 13.04
N SER A 336 8.62 15.62 11.72
CA SER A 336 8.90 16.76 10.84
C SER A 336 7.67 17.57 10.47
N ILE A 337 6.46 17.11 10.83
CA ILE A 337 5.25 17.89 10.57
C ILE A 337 4.97 18.86 11.72
N ASP A 338 4.24 19.91 11.39
CA ASP A 338 3.68 20.87 12.33
C ASP A 338 2.87 20.16 13.45
N GLU A 339 3.02 20.61 14.69
CA GLU A 339 2.39 19.99 15.87
C GLU A 339 0.85 20.06 15.78
N ASP A 340 0.30 21.15 15.25
CA ASP A 340 -1.15 21.28 15.06
C ASP A 340 -1.65 20.39 13.94
N LEU A 341 -0.87 20.22 12.87
CA LEU A 341 -1.18 19.22 11.85
C LEU A 341 -1.19 17.81 12.44
N TRP A 342 -0.22 17.48 13.30
CA TRP A 342 -0.18 16.18 13.99
C TRP A 342 -1.44 15.97 14.84
N HIS A 343 -1.81 16.97 15.65
CA HIS A 343 -3.02 16.93 16.46
C HIS A 343 -4.29 16.81 15.61
N HIS A 344 -4.35 17.53 14.48
CA HIS A 344 -5.45 17.44 13.54
C HIS A 344 -5.60 16.02 12.98
N VAL A 345 -4.52 15.45 12.46
CA VAL A 345 -4.49 14.09 11.90
C VAL A 345 -4.92 13.05 12.94
N VAL A 346 -4.38 13.13 14.15
CA VAL A 346 -4.74 12.23 15.25
C VAL A 346 -6.20 12.41 15.66
N GLY A 347 -6.69 13.65 15.74
CA GLY A 347 -8.09 13.94 16.07
C GLY A 347 -9.09 13.38 15.05
N GLN A 348 -8.71 13.27 13.78
CA GLN A 348 -9.58 12.68 12.75
C GLN A 348 -9.69 11.15 12.84
N TYR A 349 -8.72 10.46 13.47
CA TYR A 349 -8.68 9.00 13.50
C TYR A 349 -9.93 8.39 14.14
N PHE A 350 -10.37 8.91 15.28
CA PHE A 350 -11.56 8.38 15.97
C PHE A 350 -12.84 8.59 15.15
N SER A 351 -12.99 9.78 14.53
CA SER A 351 -14.11 10.06 13.63
C SER A 351 -14.15 9.10 12.44
N ARG A 352 -12.98 8.77 11.87
CA ARG A 352 -12.84 7.80 10.78
C ARG A 352 -13.21 6.38 11.22
N LEU A 353 -12.77 5.96 12.40
CA LEU A 353 -13.14 4.66 12.99
C LEU A 353 -14.67 4.55 13.18
N ALA A 354 -15.29 5.56 13.79
CA ALA A 354 -16.73 5.59 14.02
C ALA A 354 -17.51 5.57 12.69
N ALA A 355 -17.03 6.29 11.67
CA ALA A 355 -17.61 6.25 10.33
C ALA A 355 -17.50 4.84 9.71
N ALA A 356 -16.32 4.21 9.77
CA ALA A 356 -16.11 2.85 9.28
C ALA A 356 -17.06 1.85 9.95
N TYR A 357 -17.22 1.94 11.27
CA TYR A 357 -18.15 1.13 12.07
C TYR A 357 -19.59 1.26 11.62
N LYS A 358 -20.05 2.50 11.47
CA LYS A 358 -21.42 2.77 11.01
C LYS A 358 -21.67 2.24 9.60
N HIS A 359 -20.72 2.40 8.69
CA HIS A 359 -20.81 1.87 7.34
C HIS A 359 -20.85 0.33 7.30
N GLN A 360 -20.03 -0.31 8.13
CA GLN A 360 -20.06 -1.76 8.30
C GLN A 360 -21.43 -2.22 8.84
N GLN A 361 -21.94 -1.61 9.91
CA GLN A 361 -23.27 -1.94 10.44
C GLN A 361 -24.37 -1.77 9.39
N MET A 362 -24.32 -0.71 8.58
CA MET A 362 -25.28 -0.50 7.49
C MET A 362 -25.19 -1.60 6.43
N ALA A 363 -23.98 -2.02 6.06
CA ALA A 363 -23.78 -3.13 5.11
C ALA A 363 -24.31 -4.46 5.68
N HIS A 364 -24.02 -4.76 6.95
CA HIS A 364 -24.49 -5.98 7.63
C HIS A 364 -26.01 -5.99 7.86
N ALA A 365 -26.62 -4.88 8.28
CA ALA A 365 -28.06 -4.80 8.50
C ALA A 365 -28.84 -5.03 7.19
N ARG A 366 -28.31 -4.54 6.07
CA ARG A 366 -28.87 -4.81 4.75
C ARG A 366 -28.62 -6.25 4.31
N TYR A 367 -27.46 -6.82 4.62
CA TYR A 367 -27.16 -8.22 4.37
C TYR A 367 -28.08 -9.16 5.15
N GLY A 368 -28.32 -8.93 6.44
CA GLY A 368 -29.23 -9.75 7.25
C GLY A 368 -30.65 -9.77 6.67
N LYS A 369 -31.14 -8.61 6.20
CA LYS A 369 -32.41 -8.52 5.46
C LYS A 369 -32.37 -9.31 4.14
N TRP A 370 -31.27 -9.24 3.40
CA TRP A 370 -31.08 -9.97 2.15
C TRP A 370 -30.96 -11.48 2.36
N ASN A 371 -30.22 -11.95 3.35
CA ASN A 371 -30.11 -13.37 3.70
C ASN A 371 -31.45 -13.95 4.12
N ASN A 372 -32.24 -13.21 4.89
CA ASN A 372 -33.60 -13.63 5.23
C ASN A 372 -34.49 -13.71 3.98
N PHE A 373 -34.25 -12.88 2.97
CA PHE A 373 -34.92 -12.96 1.67
C PHE A 373 -34.42 -14.14 0.81
N ALA A 374 -33.11 -14.36 0.71
CA ALA A 374 -32.50 -15.45 -0.06
C ALA A 374 -32.87 -16.83 0.51
N LYS A 375 -32.86 -16.97 1.84
CA LYS A 375 -33.34 -18.18 2.54
C LYS A 375 -34.82 -18.46 2.27
N ARG A 376 -35.65 -17.42 2.10
CA ARG A 376 -37.07 -17.59 1.73
C ARG A 376 -37.25 -18.00 0.27
N ASN A 377 -36.27 -17.76 -0.59
CA ASN A 377 -36.32 -18.03 -2.03
C ASN A 377 -35.40 -19.19 -2.45
N GLU A 378 -35.05 -20.09 -1.52
CA GLU A 378 -34.22 -21.29 -1.74
C GLU A 378 -32.89 -21.04 -2.49
N SER A 379 -32.37 -19.81 -2.44
CA SER A 379 -31.10 -19.46 -3.06
C SER A 379 -29.99 -19.72 -2.04
N GLN A 380 -29.06 -20.63 -2.34
CA GLN A 380 -27.91 -20.86 -1.46
C GLN A 380 -27.08 -19.57 -1.33
N PRO A 381 -26.75 -19.11 -0.12
CA PRO A 381 -25.85 -18.00 0.06
C PRO A 381 -24.44 -18.45 -0.35
N GLU A 382 -23.90 -17.87 -1.43
CA GLU A 382 -22.51 -18.10 -1.84
C GLU A 382 -21.56 -17.68 -0.72
N GLU A 383 -20.65 -18.58 -0.31
CA GLU A 383 -19.66 -18.31 0.75
C GLU A 383 -18.67 -17.18 0.38
N SER A 384 -18.58 -16.78 -0.89
CA SER A 384 -17.78 -15.63 -1.35
C SER A 384 -18.45 -14.25 -1.11
N PHE A 385 -19.66 -14.21 -0.53
CA PHE A 385 -20.44 -12.99 -0.48
C PHE A 385 -19.83 -11.88 0.41
N ALA A 386 -19.04 -12.24 1.43
CA ALA A 386 -18.37 -11.25 2.28
C ALA A 386 -17.41 -10.36 1.48
N SER A 387 -16.69 -10.93 0.49
CA SER A 387 -15.74 -10.17 -0.35
C SER A 387 -16.40 -9.26 -1.39
N GLY A 388 -17.69 -9.46 -1.71
CA GLY A 388 -18.44 -8.61 -2.64
C GLY A 388 -19.47 -7.69 -1.97
N LEU A 389 -19.60 -7.77 -0.63
CA LEU A 389 -20.59 -7.02 0.13
C LEU A 389 -20.40 -5.51 -0.06
N TRP A 390 -19.16 -5.04 0.05
CA TRP A 390 -18.82 -3.61 -0.05
C TRP A 390 -19.06 -3.08 -1.46
N GLU A 391 -18.63 -3.79 -2.50
CA GLU A 391 -18.84 -3.43 -3.89
C GLU A 391 -20.32 -3.43 -4.26
N LYS A 392 -21.12 -4.33 -3.69
CA LYS A 392 -22.57 -4.39 -3.92
C LYS A 392 -23.30 -3.21 -3.28
N TRP A 393 -22.95 -2.82 -2.05
CA TRP A 393 -23.66 -1.75 -1.32
C TRP A 393 -23.10 -0.35 -1.56
N TYR A 394 -21.82 -0.27 -1.91
CA TYR A 394 -21.11 0.96 -2.25
C TYR A 394 -20.46 0.84 -3.64
N PRO A 395 -21.25 0.61 -4.71
CA PRO A 395 -20.70 0.42 -6.05
C PRO A 395 -19.95 1.66 -6.55
N ARG A 396 -20.39 2.86 -6.12
CA ARG A 396 -19.74 4.14 -6.42
C ARG A 396 -18.79 4.61 -5.31
N GLY A 397 -18.47 3.72 -4.38
CA GLY A 397 -17.71 4.04 -3.18
C GLY A 397 -18.55 4.74 -2.09
N ILE A 398 -17.85 5.27 -1.10
CA ILE A 398 -18.41 6.08 -0.01
C ILE A 398 -18.29 7.55 -0.44
N ALA A 399 -19.10 8.50 0.05
CA ALA A 399 -18.94 9.92 -0.27
C ALA A 399 -18.00 10.63 0.72
N ALA A 400 -17.42 11.77 0.30
CA ALA A 400 -16.55 12.57 1.16
C ALA A 400 -17.27 12.95 2.45
N LYS A 401 -16.52 13.19 3.53
CA LYS A 401 -17.03 13.53 4.86
C LYS A 401 -18.11 14.62 4.80
N SER A 402 -17.84 15.72 4.09
CA SER A 402 -18.80 16.84 3.93
C SER A 402 -20.13 16.48 3.26
N LEU A 403 -20.20 15.34 2.57
CA LEU A 403 -21.39 14.85 1.87
C LEU A 403 -22.00 13.59 2.52
N ASN A 404 -21.40 13.12 3.62
CA ASN A 404 -21.77 11.88 4.26
C ASN A 404 -22.44 12.16 5.60
N ILE A 405 -23.78 12.12 5.64
CA ILE A 405 -24.59 12.27 6.86
C ILE A 405 -24.22 11.21 7.92
N GLY A 406 -23.61 10.10 7.49
CA GLY A 406 -23.07 9.06 8.34
C GLY A 406 -21.89 9.53 9.19
N TRP A 407 -21.08 10.44 8.65
CA TRP A 407 -19.83 10.92 9.19
C TRP A 407 -20.09 12.13 10.09
N LYS A 408 -20.13 11.88 11.41
CA LYS A 408 -20.15 12.95 12.39
C LYS A 408 -18.74 13.17 12.89
N ASP A 409 -18.40 14.43 13.17
CA ASP A 409 -17.24 14.72 13.99
C ASP A 409 -17.52 14.19 15.39
N HIS A 410 -16.70 13.24 15.81
CA HIS A 410 -16.73 12.69 17.16
C HIS A 410 -15.60 13.33 17.93
N GLU A 411 -15.92 13.95 19.06
CA GLU A 411 -14.89 14.40 19.99
C GLU A 411 -14.08 13.20 20.46
N THR A 412 -12.76 13.36 20.50
CA THR A 412 -11.89 12.35 21.08
C THR A 412 -12.24 12.19 22.55
N LEU A 413 -12.71 11.00 22.92
CA LEU A 413 -13.10 10.68 24.28
C LEU A 413 -11.92 10.84 25.27
N PRO A 414 -12.04 11.64 26.34
CA PRO A 414 -10.96 11.87 27.32
C PRO A 414 -10.48 10.60 28.02
N TRP A 415 -11.38 9.63 28.23
CA TRP A 415 -11.09 8.34 28.88
C TRP A 415 -10.78 7.21 27.90
N PHE A 416 -10.85 7.45 26.60
CA PHE A 416 -10.43 6.48 25.61
C PHE A 416 -8.90 6.60 25.44
N TRP A 417 -8.17 5.83 26.25
CA TRP A 417 -6.70 5.85 26.36
C TRP A 417 -5.93 5.59 25.05
N ARG A 418 -6.62 5.35 23.92
CA ARG A 418 -6.03 5.17 22.60
C ARG A 418 -6.80 5.97 21.56
N ALA A 419 -6.74 7.30 21.70
CA ALA A 419 -7.15 8.27 20.68
C ALA A 419 -6.34 8.19 19.37
N PHE A 420 -5.28 7.37 19.35
CA PHE A 420 -4.35 7.24 18.24
C PHE A 420 -4.13 5.75 17.90
N PRO A 421 -3.84 5.44 16.62
CA PRO A 421 -3.51 4.10 16.21
C PRO A 421 -2.20 3.63 16.86
N VAL A 422 -2.14 2.35 17.21
CA VAL A 422 -1.04 1.74 17.98
C VAL A 422 0.13 1.36 17.08
N ALA A 423 1.37 1.62 17.48
CA ALA A 423 2.56 1.20 16.72
C ALA A 423 3.05 -0.22 17.08
N ASP A 424 2.76 -0.69 18.30
CA ASP A 424 3.17 -2.00 18.80
C ASP A 424 2.08 -3.05 18.58
N ARG A 425 2.42 -4.12 17.83
CA ARG A 425 1.54 -5.27 17.55
C ARG A 425 1.02 -6.00 18.80
N ARG A 426 1.64 -5.82 19.96
CA ARG A 426 1.18 -6.39 21.24
C ARG A 426 0.03 -5.60 21.84
N GLN A 427 -0.21 -4.39 21.38
CA GLN A 427 -1.27 -3.52 21.87
C GLN A 427 -2.59 -3.81 21.14
N ALA A 428 -3.68 -3.93 21.91
CA ALA A 428 -5.03 -3.98 21.37
C ALA A 428 -5.37 -2.77 20.48
N THR A 429 -5.76 -3.03 19.24
CA THR A 429 -6.25 -2.00 18.31
C THR A 429 -7.72 -1.70 18.54
N ALA A 430 -8.24 -0.58 18.06
CA ALA A 430 -9.66 -0.26 18.18
C ALA A 430 -10.56 -1.33 17.54
N CYS A 431 -10.15 -1.92 16.42
CA CYS A 431 -10.83 -3.08 15.81
C CYS A 431 -10.91 -4.28 16.74
N THR A 432 -9.83 -4.58 17.48
CA THR A 432 -9.82 -5.69 18.44
C THR A 432 -10.72 -5.42 19.64
N ILE A 433 -10.78 -4.17 20.11
CA ILE A 433 -11.64 -3.75 21.22
C ILE A 433 -13.11 -3.93 20.84
N LEU A 434 -13.48 -3.58 19.60
CA LEU A 434 -14.87 -3.62 19.16
C LEU A 434 -15.46 -5.02 18.93
N GLY A 435 -14.64 -6.08 18.96
CA GLY A 435 -15.06 -7.49 18.97
C GLY A 435 -15.69 -8.01 17.67
N ASP A 436 -16.66 -7.29 17.10
CA ASP A 436 -17.46 -7.68 15.93
C ASP A 436 -17.02 -7.00 14.63
N PHE A 437 -16.09 -6.05 14.70
CA PHE A 437 -15.55 -5.37 13.51
C PHE A 437 -14.78 -6.34 12.61
N ASN A 438 -14.11 -7.33 13.22
CA ASN A 438 -13.14 -8.21 12.58
C ASN A 438 -13.71 -9.35 11.73
N ALA A 439 -15.03 -9.47 11.58
CA ALA A 439 -15.60 -10.51 10.72
C ALA A 439 -15.26 -10.34 9.22
N GLY A 440 -14.70 -9.19 8.81
CA GLY A 440 -14.47 -8.86 7.39
C GLY A 440 -13.06 -9.08 6.84
N CYS A 441 -11.99 -8.94 7.65
CA CYS A 441 -10.63 -9.06 7.14
C CYS A 441 -10.15 -10.51 7.16
N SER A 442 -10.24 -11.20 6.02
CA SER A 442 -9.81 -12.59 5.86
C SER A 442 -8.36 -12.84 6.31
N ASP A 443 -7.51 -11.83 6.18
CA ASP A 443 -6.07 -11.93 6.47
C ASP A 443 -5.78 -11.89 7.99
N CYS A 444 -6.65 -11.25 8.78
CA CYS A 444 -6.49 -11.15 10.24
C CYS A 444 -7.08 -12.35 11.00
N VAL A 445 -8.15 -12.98 10.47
CA VAL A 445 -8.92 -14.03 11.15
C VAL A 445 -8.10 -15.29 11.46
N GLY A 446 -7.05 -15.56 10.68
CA GLY A 446 -6.16 -16.71 10.92
C GLY A 446 -5.27 -16.59 12.16
N ASN A 447 -5.00 -15.37 12.64
CA ASN A 447 -4.01 -15.11 13.69
C ASN A 447 -4.63 -14.75 15.06
N SER A 448 -5.95 -14.56 15.15
CA SER A 448 -6.61 -13.98 16.32
C SER A 448 -7.00 -14.96 17.43
N ARG A 449 -6.47 -16.19 17.45
CA ARG A 449 -6.76 -17.17 18.53
C ARG A 449 -6.12 -16.85 19.90
N ARG A 450 -5.47 -15.69 20.07
CA ARG A 450 -5.07 -15.22 21.40
C ARG A 450 -6.28 -14.55 22.07
N GLU A 451 -6.88 -15.30 22.99
CA GLU A 451 -7.96 -14.90 23.89
C GLU A 451 -7.52 -13.82 24.89
N ASP A 452 -7.14 -12.64 24.43
CA ASP A 452 -7.13 -11.48 25.34
C ASP A 452 -8.58 -11.03 25.52
N ARG A 453 -9.25 -11.62 26.52
CA ARG A 453 -10.55 -11.16 27.02
C ARG A 453 -10.37 -9.76 27.61
N MET A 454 -10.37 -8.75 26.75
CA MET A 454 -10.57 -7.39 27.20
C MET A 454 -11.91 -7.31 27.96
N SER A 455 -11.91 -6.48 29.01
CA SER A 455 -13.09 -6.22 29.83
C SER A 455 -14.29 -5.86 28.95
N SER A 456 -15.38 -6.61 29.08
CA SER A 456 -16.68 -6.33 28.43
C SER A 456 -17.15 -4.90 28.65
N VAL A 457 -16.67 -4.23 29.71
CA VAL A 457 -16.97 -2.83 30.03
C VAL A 457 -16.41 -1.86 29.00
N LEU A 458 -15.16 -2.03 28.54
CA LEU A 458 -14.55 -1.14 27.54
C LEU A 458 -15.23 -1.27 26.18
N GLN A 459 -15.56 -2.51 25.81
CA GLN A 459 -16.30 -2.79 24.58
C GLN A 459 -17.69 -2.14 24.63
N TRP A 460 -18.39 -2.30 25.75
CA TRP A 460 -19.71 -1.70 25.96
C TRP A 460 -19.65 -0.17 25.94
N ARG A 461 -18.68 0.47 26.62
CA ARG A 461 -18.53 1.93 26.63
C ARG A 461 -18.27 2.50 25.25
N LEU A 462 -17.36 1.90 24.49
CA LEU A 462 -17.05 2.34 23.13
C LEU A 462 -18.24 2.15 22.20
N TRP A 463 -18.91 0.99 22.28
CA TRP A 463 -20.15 0.74 21.55
C TRP A 463 -21.23 1.78 21.91
N ALA A 464 -21.45 2.02 23.19
CA ALA A 464 -22.46 2.94 23.66
C ALA A 464 -22.18 4.38 23.22
N TYR A 465 -20.91 4.80 23.21
CA TYR A 465 -20.50 6.12 22.71
C TYR A 465 -20.73 6.27 21.21
N MET A 466 -20.28 5.30 20.39
CA MET A 466 -20.47 5.34 18.93
C MET A 466 -21.94 5.36 18.53
N ASN A 467 -22.82 4.78 19.36
CA ASN A 467 -24.27 4.80 19.16
C ASN A 467 -24.97 6.02 19.79
N GLY A 468 -24.22 6.95 20.40
CA GLY A 468 -24.76 8.15 21.04
C GLY A 468 -25.56 7.87 22.32
N THR A 469 -25.40 6.69 22.93
CA THR A 469 -26.10 6.29 24.16
C THR A 469 -25.35 6.69 25.43
N LEU A 470 -24.04 6.95 25.35
CA LEU A 470 -23.21 7.28 26.52
C LEU A 470 -23.27 8.76 26.92
N VAL A 471 -23.64 9.67 26.00
CA VAL A 471 -23.68 11.12 26.25
C VAL A 471 -24.70 11.48 27.35
N ALA A 472 -25.69 10.63 27.60
CA ALA A 472 -26.70 10.86 28.63
C ALA A 472 -26.30 10.39 30.04
N ALA A 473 -25.21 9.63 30.20
CA ALA A 473 -24.88 9.00 31.48
C ALA A 473 -23.79 9.73 32.28
N GLU A 474 -22.98 10.57 31.65
CA GLU A 474 -21.91 11.35 32.31
C GLU A 474 -22.37 12.76 32.74
N GLU A 475 -23.58 13.18 32.40
CA GLU A 475 -24.18 14.44 32.90
C GLU A 475 -24.91 14.27 34.26
N GLU A 476 -24.98 13.06 34.82
CA GLU A 476 -25.69 12.76 36.08
C GLU A 476 -24.79 12.31 37.25
N ASP A 477 -23.46 12.24 37.08
CA ASP A 477 -22.45 12.01 38.14
C ASP A 477 -21.48 13.20 38.22
#